data_AF-A0A5C4WVG8-F1
#
_entry.id   AF-A0A5C4WVG8-F1
#
_cell.length_a   1.000
_cell.length_b   1.000
_cell.length_c   1.000
_cell.angle_alpha   90.00
_cell.angle_beta   90.00
_cell.angle_gamma   90.00
#
_symmetry.space_group_name_H-M   'P 1'
#
loop_
_entity.id
_entity.type
_entity.pdbx_description
1 polymer ?
#
loop_
_entity_poly.entity_id
_entity_poly.type
_entity_poly.pdbx_seq_one_letter_code
_entity_poly.pdbx_strand_id
1 'polypeptide(L)'
;MRRIWPELIDEWAAPGTLESIPAANRLLSNGANRDDLARLARASAYEALFGLLFRLTAYGQDDEAPEGSPGWRLMETTTAGDLTGRAIPSLHEDLLGMDPSGREGQDLFE
;
A
#
# COMPACT_ATOMS: atom_id res chain seq x y z
N MET A 1 -6.77 -1.16 8.47
CA MET A 1 -6.88 -0.53 7.14
C MET A 1 -6.71 0.98 7.21
N ARG A 2 -7.46 1.73 8.04
CA ARG A 2 -7.32 3.20 8.18
C ARG A 2 -5.91 3.73 8.52
N ARG A 3 -5.00 2.87 8.97
CA ARG A 3 -3.61 3.22 9.30
C ARG A 3 -2.64 3.02 8.13
N ILE A 4 -3.06 2.35 7.06
CA ILE A 4 -2.22 2.07 5.89
C ILE A 4 -1.66 3.35 5.30
N TRP A 5 -2.51 4.35 5.06
CA TRP A 5 -2.06 5.62 4.49
C TRP A 5 -1.07 6.36 5.40
N PRO A 6 -1.42 6.70 6.65
CA PRO A 6 -0.49 7.40 7.53
C PRO A 6 0.83 6.66 7.77
N GLU A 7 0.80 5.34 7.90
CA GLU A 7 1.97 4.56 8.34
C GLU A 7 2.82 4.00 7.20
N LEU A 8 2.23 3.75 6.04
CA LEU A 8 2.92 3.06 4.94
C LEU A 8 3.10 3.94 3.69
N ILE A 9 2.27 4.99 3.53
CA ILE A 9 2.37 5.95 2.42
C ILE A 9 2.91 7.27 2.94
N ASP A 10 2.21 7.97 3.83
CA ASP A 10 2.58 9.34 4.23
C ASP A 10 3.88 9.43 5.04
N GLU A 11 4.32 8.33 5.67
CA GLU A 11 5.60 8.25 6.36
C GLU A 11 6.80 8.62 5.47
N TRP A 12 6.67 8.43 4.16
CA TRP A 12 7.71 8.81 3.18
C TRP A 12 7.89 10.33 3.01
N ALA A 13 6.92 11.13 3.45
CA ALA A 13 7.04 12.58 3.55
C ALA A 13 7.51 13.07 4.94
N ALA A 14 7.68 12.16 5.91
CA ALA A 14 8.09 12.55 7.24
C ALA A 14 9.54 13.12 7.24
N PRO A 15 9.82 14.15 8.05
CA PRO A 15 11.14 14.74 8.13
C PRO A 15 12.22 13.70 8.48
N GLY A 16 13.31 13.67 7.72
CA GLY A 16 14.43 12.76 7.96
C GLY A 16 14.28 11.37 7.33
N THR A 17 13.08 10.96 6.88
CA THR A 17 12.87 9.64 6.25
C THR A 17 13.72 9.49 4.99
N LEU A 18 13.69 10.48 4.09
CA LEU A 18 14.47 10.44 2.85
C LEU A 18 15.98 10.54 3.12
N GLU A 19 16.40 11.34 4.09
CA GLU A 19 17.81 11.52 4.45
C GLU A 19 18.41 10.27 5.09
N SER A 20 17.59 9.44 5.74
CA SER A 20 18.01 8.15 6.28
C SER A 20 18.39 7.13 5.20
N ILE A 21 17.91 7.32 3.96
CA ILE A 21 18.16 6.43 2.83
C ILE A 21 19.35 6.95 2.03
N PRO A 22 20.47 6.21 1.93
CA PRO A 22 21.69 6.71 1.29
C PRO A 22 21.50 7.20 -0.15
N ALA A 23 20.65 6.53 -0.93
CA ALA A 23 20.37 6.94 -2.31
C ALA A 23 19.59 8.26 -2.38
N ALA A 24 18.53 8.41 -1.58
CA ALA A 24 17.74 9.64 -1.52
C ALA A 24 18.55 10.80 -0.93
N ASN A 25 19.37 10.55 0.10
CA ASN A 25 20.28 11.57 0.64
C ASN A 25 21.28 12.09 -0.40
N ARG A 26 21.83 11.21 -1.25
CA ARG A 26 22.68 11.66 -2.36
C ARG A 26 21.90 12.51 -3.36
N LEU A 27 20.66 12.15 -3.70
CA LEU A 27 19.83 12.95 -4.61
C LEU A 27 19.54 14.34 -4.02
N LEU A 28 19.14 14.41 -2.74
CA LEU A 28 18.93 15.67 -2.01
C LEU A 28 20.21 16.52 -1.98
N SER A 29 21.36 15.92 -1.68
CA SER A 29 22.66 16.61 -1.66
C SER A 29 23.08 17.15 -3.03
N ASN A 30 22.54 16.60 -4.12
CA ASN A 30 22.76 17.07 -5.49
C ASN A 30 21.66 18.04 -5.99
N GLY A 31 20.80 18.53 -5.09
CA GLY A 31 19.80 19.55 -5.40
C GLY A 31 18.47 19.02 -5.93
N ALA A 32 18.20 17.72 -5.81
CA ALA A 32 16.86 17.20 -6.09
C ALA A 32 15.83 17.85 -5.16
N ASN A 33 14.65 18.17 -5.69
CA ASN A 33 13.55 18.70 -4.89
C ASN A 33 13.06 17.62 -3.92
N ARG A 34 12.96 17.98 -2.63
CA ARG A 34 12.47 17.08 -1.58
C ARG A 34 11.04 16.63 -1.82
N ASP A 35 10.16 17.56 -2.19
CA ASP A 35 8.73 17.28 -2.34
C ASP A 35 8.50 16.30 -3.49
N ASP A 36 9.24 16.45 -4.59
CA ASP A 36 9.19 15.51 -5.72
C ASP A 36 9.68 14.12 -5.32
N LEU A 37 10.76 14.03 -4.53
CA LEU A 37 11.25 12.73 -4.02
C LEU A 37 10.25 12.10 -3.04
N ALA A 38 9.61 12.89 -2.19
CA ALA A 38 8.58 12.41 -1.27
C ALA A 38 7.36 11.90 -2.06
N ARG A 39 6.91 12.62 -3.09
CA ARG A 39 5.82 12.18 -3.97
C ARG A 39 6.16 10.89 -4.69
N LEU A 40 7.36 10.79 -5.26
CA LEU A 40 7.85 9.57 -5.91
C LEU A 40 7.84 8.37 -4.95
N ALA A 41 8.34 8.56 -3.73
CA ALA A 41 8.38 7.50 -2.72
C ALA A 41 6.96 7.10 -2.27
N ARG A 42 6.06 8.06 -2.06
CA ARG A 42 4.64 7.82 -1.73
C ARG A 42 3.91 7.07 -2.85
N ALA A 43 4.10 7.48 -4.10
CA ALA A 43 3.53 6.80 -5.27
C ALA A 43 4.06 5.36 -5.39
N SER A 44 5.37 5.17 -5.18
CA SER A 44 5.99 3.84 -5.19
C SER A 44 5.44 2.93 -4.09
N ALA A 45 5.25 3.47 -2.88
CA ALA A 45 4.65 2.74 -1.76
C ALA A 45 3.18 2.39 -2.03
N TYR A 46 2.40 3.34 -2.57
CA TYR A 46 1.03 3.10 -2.99
C TYR A 46 0.94 1.95 -4.01
N GLU A 47 1.73 1.98 -5.08
CA GLU A 47 1.72 0.96 -6.13
C GLU A 47 2.10 -0.42 -5.59
N ALA A 48 3.11 -0.49 -4.71
CA ALA A 48 3.50 -1.73 -4.06
C ALA A 48 2.38 -2.31 -3.18
N LEU A 49 1.70 -1.44 -2.41
CA LEU A 49 0.57 -1.83 -1.56
C LEU A 49 -0.64 -2.25 -2.39
N PHE A 50 -0.95 -1.52 -3.46
CA PHE A 50 -2.02 -1.88 -4.39
C PHE A 50 -1.76 -3.27 -4.98
N GLY A 51 -0.55 -3.50 -5.50
CA GLY A 51 -0.16 -4.79 -6.06
C GLY A 51 -0.25 -5.93 -5.06
N LEU A 52 0.20 -5.71 -3.81
CA LEU A 52 0.07 -6.68 -2.72
C LEU A 52 -1.39 -6.96 -2.38
N LEU A 53 -2.20 -5.94 -2.13
CA LEU A 53 -3.62 -6.09 -1.79
C LEU A 53 -4.40 -6.78 -2.91
N PHE A 54 -4.07 -6.47 -4.18
CA PHE A 54 -4.63 -7.15 -5.35
C PHE A 54 -4.36 -8.65 -5.26
N ARG A 55 -3.10 -9.05 -5.07
CA ARG A 55 -2.72 -10.47 -4.95
C ARG A 55 -3.34 -11.14 -3.74
N LEU A 56 -3.50 -10.42 -2.63
CA LEU A 56 -4.12 -10.98 -1.43
C LEU A 56 -5.64 -11.17 -1.56
N THR A 57 -6.30 -10.39 -2.42
CA THR A 57 -7.77 -10.35 -2.53
C THR A 57 -8.31 -10.87 -3.85
N ALA A 58 -7.44 -11.21 -4.81
CA ALA A 58 -7.74 -11.95 -6.03
C ALA A 58 -8.06 -13.44 -5.73
N TYR A 59 -8.98 -13.67 -4.79
CA TYR A 59 -9.51 -14.98 -4.40
C TYR A 59 -8.46 -16.03 -4.00
N GLY A 60 -7.23 -15.61 -3.70
CA GLY A 60 -6.08 -16.47 -3.40
C GLY A 60 -5.76 -17.46 -4.52
N GLN A 61 -6.09 -17.11 -5.76
CA GLN A 61 -5.64 -17.84 -6.93
C GLN A 61 -4.18 -17.48 -7.18
N ASP A 62 -3.32 -18.47 -6.97
CA ASP A 62 -1.95 -18.45 -7.45
C ASP A 62 -1.92 -19.30 -8.72
N ASP A 63 -1.96 -18.64 -9.88
CA ASP A 63 -1.98 -19.31 -11.17
C ASP A 63 -0.67 -20.08 -11.46
N GLU A 64 0.39 -19.80 -10.71
CA GLU A 64 1.66 -20.52 -10.78
C GLU A 64 1.73 -21.70 -9.79
N ALA A 65 0.73 -21.85 -8.91
CA ALA A 65 0.73 -22.91 -7.93
C ALA A 65 0.57 -24.30 -8.58
N PRO A 66 1.31 -25.32 -8.11
CA PRO A 66 1.13 -26.69 -8.56
C PRO A 66 -0.31 -27.18 -8.41
N GLU A 67 -0.74 -28.05 -9.31
CA GLU A 67 -2.05 -28.69 -9.21
C GLU A 67 -2.24 -29.38 -7.85
N GLY A 68 -3.39 -29.15 -7.22
CA GLY A 68 -3.70 -29.66 -5.88
C GLY A 68 -3.16 -28.83 -4.71
N SER A 69 -2.51 -27.69 -4.97
CA SER A 69 -2.10 -26.77 -3.89
C SER A 69 -3.30 -26.19 -3.15
N PRO A 70 -3.22 -26.03 -1.81
CA PRO A 70 -4.29 -25.42 -1.05
C PRO A 70 -4.42 -23.93 -1.39
N GLY A 71 -5.64 -23.50 -1.70
CA GLY A 71 -5.96 -22.08 -1.81
C GLY A 71 -6.16 -21.44 -0.44
N TRP A 72 -6.15 -20.12 -0.41
CA TRP A 72 -6.47 -19.35 0.79
C TRP A 72 -7.32 -18.13 0.40
N ARG A 73 -7.96 -17.47 1.38
CA ARG A 73 -8.68 -16.22 1.13
C ARG A 73 -8.70 -15.37 2.38
N LEU A 74 -8.72 -14.05 2.22
CA LEU A 74 -9.02 -13.15 3.32
C LEU A 74 -10.52 -13.22 3.66
N MET A 75 -10.82 -13.29 4.95
CA MET A 75 -12.17 -13.43 5.49
C MET A 75 -12.37 -12.49 6.65
N GLU A 76 -13.55 -11.87 6.73
CA GLU A 76 -13.94 -10.99 7.82
C GLU A 76 -14.08 -11.81 9.12
N THR A 77 -13.64 -11.21 10.23
CA THR A 77 -13.84 -11.75 11.57
C THR A 77 -14.85 -10.94 12.35
N THR A 78 -15.53 -11.59 13.30
CA THR A 78 -16.30 -10.91 14.33
C THR A 78 -15.34 -10.19 15.30
N THR A 79 -15.88 -9.33 16.17
CA THR A 79 -15.10 -8.72 17.25
C THR A 79 -14.49 -9.72 18.23
N ALA A 80 -15.05 -10.93 18.31
CA ALA A 80 -14.51 -12.03 19.12
C ALA A 80 -13.39 -12.81 18.41
N GLY A 81 -13.17 -12.56 17.12
CA GLY A 81 -12.15 -13.22 16.30
C GLY A 81 -12.66 -14.41 15.47
N ASP A 82 -13.95 -14.75 15.57
CA ASP A 82 -14.54 -15.85 14.80
C ASP A 82 -14.68 -15.48 13.33
N LEU A 83 -14.49 -16.47 12.43
CA LEU A 83 -14.72 -16.29 11.00
C LEU A 83 -16.21 -16.09 10.71
N THR A 84 -16.53 -15.03 9.97
CA THR A 84 -17.92 -14.73 9.58
C THR A 84 -18.39 -15.53 8.36
N GLY A 85 -17.48 -16.17 7.63
CA GLY A 85 -17.75 -16.79 6.33
C GLY A 85 -17.74 -15.80 5.15
N ARG A 86 -17.75 -14.48 5.41
CA ARG A 86 -17.68 -13.45 4.38
C ARG A 86 -16.24 -13.19 3.98
N ALA A 87 -15.95 -13.41 2.71
CA ALA A 87 -14.65 -13.04 2.17
C ALA A 87 -14.52 -11.54 1.99
N ILE A 88 -13.29 -11.06 2.05
CA ILE A 88 -12.96 -9.67 1.76
C ILE A 88 -12.50 -9.58 0.29
N PRO A 89 -13.34 -9.10 -0.64
CA PRO A 89 -12.92 -8.90 -2.02
C PRO A 89 -12.19 -7.57 -2.18
N SER A 90 -11.40 -7.45 -3.25
CA SER A 90 -10.99 -6.18 -3.86
C SER A 90 -10.46 -5.07 -2.93
N LEU A 91 -9.69 -5.39 -1.87
CA LEU A 91 -9.17 -4.34 -0.96
C LEU A 91 -8.28 -3.30 -1.64
N HIS A 92 -7.69 -3.65 -2.78
CA HIS A 92 -6.89 -2.75 -3.59
C HIS A 92 -7.74 -1.62 -4.21
N GLU A 93 -9.02 -1.87 -4.51
CA GLU A 93 -9.94 -0.85 -5.04
C GLU A 93 -10.27 0.20 -3.98
N ASP A 94 -10.38 -0.22 -2.72
CA ASP A 94 -10.65 0.70 -1.61
C ASP A 94 -9.43 1.57 -1.24
N LEU A 95 -8.23 1.22 -1.71
CA LEU A 95 -6.98 1.83 -1.22
C LEU A 95 -6.96 3.35 -1.45
N LEU A 96 -7.35 3.85 -2.62
CA LEU A 96 -7.42 5.30 -2.88
C LEU A 96 -8.48 5.98 -2.01
N GLY A 97 -9.64 5.34 -1.83
CA GLY A 97 -10.70 5.86 -0.96
C GLY A 97 -10.30 5.94 0.52
N MET A 98 -9.20 5.30 0.93
CA MET A 98 -8.63 5.41 2.27
C MET A 98 -7.69 6.59 2.46
N ASP A 99 -7.42 7.38 1.41
CA ASP A 99 -6.65 8.62 1.50
C ASP A 99 -7.26 9.55 2.58
N PRO A 100 -6.53 9.88 3.66
CA PRO A 100 -7.01 10.77 4.72
C PRO A 100 -7.41 12.16 4.22
N SER A 101 -6.86 12.57 3.09
CA SER A 101 -7.15 13.86 2.46
C SER A 101 -8.51 13.89 1.75
N GLY A 102 -9.08 12.71 1.47
CA GLY A 102 -10.32 12.56 0.71
C GLY A 102 -10.20 12.91 -0.77
N ARG A 103 -8.98 13.07 -1.29
CA ARG A 103 -8.70 13.40 -2.70
C ARG A 103 -8.23 12.20 -3.51
N GLU A 104 -8.38 11.00 -2.97
CA GLU A 104 -8.07 9.75 -3.68
C GLU A 104 -6.66 9.74 -4.28
N GLY A 105 -5.66 10.21 -3.51
CA GLY A 105 -4.26 10.18 -3.93
C GLY A 105 -3.92 11.05 -5.13
N GLN A 106 -4.73 12.07 -5.43
CA GLN A 106 -4.53 12.99 -6.55
C GLN A 106 -3.10 13.53 -6.66
N ASP A 107 -2.46 13.83 -5.52
CA ASP A 107 -1.10 14.36 -5.45
C ASP A 107 0.01 13.36 -5.81
N LEU A 108 -0.32 12.07 -5.98
CA LEU A 108 0.60 11.03 -6.43
C LEU A 108 0.66 10.93 -7.96
N PHE A 109 -0.36 11.44 -8.68
CA PHE A 109 -0.55 11.19 -10.11
C PHE A 109 -0.71 12.46 -10.97
N GLU A 110 -0.71 13.65 -10.35
CA GLU A 110 -0.74 14.97 -11.01
C GLU A 110 0.59 15.73 -10.83
#